data_AF-A0A414D272-F1
#
_entry.id   AF-A0A414D272-F1
#
_cell.length_a   1.000
_cell.length_b   1.000
_cell.length_c   1.000
_cell.angle_alpha   90.00
_cell.angle_beta   90.00
_cell.angle_gamma   90.00
#
_symmetry.space_group_name_H-M   'P 1'
#
loop_
_entity.id
_entity.type
_entity.pdbx_description
1 polymer ?
#
loop_
_entity_poly.entity_id
_entity_poly.type
_entity_poly.pdbx_seq_one_letter_code
_entity_poly.pdbx_strand_id
1 'polypeptide(L)'
;MRYTIKEVMDYCSRNGISVYECWDEKDRRKKFYKMLIPVFESGVLIPVSNREYICKNIKECYNYTQTLLEDDTFRLAVSAWVRSW
;
A
#
# COMPACT_ATOMS: atom_id res chain seq x y z
N MET A 1 12.14 -16.40 -1.25
CA MET A 1 10.75 -16.63 -1.71
C MET A 1 10.48 -15.71 -2.90
N ARG A 2 9.99 -16.23 -4.03
CA ARG A 2 9.65 -15.42 -5.21
C ARG A 2 8.16 -15.10 -5.13
N TYR A 3 7.82 -13.96 -4.51
CA TYR A 3 6.42 -13.54 -4.39
C TYR A 3 5.86 -13.22 -5.79
N THR A 4 4.66 -13.72 -6.10
CA THR A 4 3.91 -13.34 -7.29
C THR A 4 3.32 -11.93 -7.13
N ILE A 5 2.97 -11.28 -8.24
CA ILE A 5 2.35 -9.95 -8.20
C ILE A 5 1.06 -9.97 -7.37
N LYS A 6 0.22 -10.98 -7.59
CA LYS A 6 -1.04 -11.16 -6.88
C LYS A 6 -0.84 -11.28 -5.36
N GLU A 7 0.10 -12.12 -4.92
CA GLU A 7 0.36 -12.30 -3.48
C GLU A 7 0.78 -10.99 -2.79
N VAL A 8 1.60 -10.17 -3.45
CA VAL A 8 2.00 -8.88 -2.89
C VAL A 8 0.85 -7.89 -2.88
N MET A 9 0.05 -7.82 -3.95
CA MET A 9 -1.12 -6.93 -3.99
C MET A 9 -2.16 -7.33 -2.94
N ASP A 10 -2.43 -8.63 -2.78
CA ASP A 10 -3.32 -9.15 -1.74
C ASP A 10 -2.78 -8.82 -0.34
N TYR A 11 -1.47 -8.95 -0.13
CA TYR A 11 -0.82 -8.57 1.13
C TYR A 11 -0.98 -7.07 1.43
N CYS A 12 -0.72 -6.19 0.45
CA CYS A 12 -0.89 -4.75 0.62
C CYS A 12 -2.35 -4.41 0.94
N SER A 13 -3.30 -5.01 0.20
CA SER A 13 -4.74 -4.78 0.38
C SER A 13 -5.24 -5.20 1.75
N ARG A 14 -4.78 -6.35 2.28
CA ARG A 14 -5.09 -6.80 3.64
C ARG A 14 -4.58 -5.86 4.73
N ASN A 15 -3.58 -5.04 4.40
CA ASN A 15 -3.03 -4.01 5.27
C ASN A 15 -3.51 -2.61 4.87
N GLY A 16 -4.68 -2.51 4.21
CA GLY A 16 -5.35 -1.25 3.88
C GLY A 16 -4.67 -0.41 2.80
N ILE A 17 -3.66 -0.94 2.10
CA ILE A 17 -2.91 -0.23 1.07
C ILE A 17 -3.35 -0.72 -0.31
N SER A 18 -3.85 0.22 -1.13
CA SER A 18 -4.20 -0.09 -2.52
C SER A 18 -2.97 0.05 -3.42
N VAL A 19 -2.72 -0.93 -4.27
CA VAL A 19 -1.60 -0.92 -5.23
C VAL A 19 -2.16 -0.93 -6.64
N TYR A 20 -1.69 0.00 -7.47
CA TYR A 20 -2.07 0.12 -8.86
C TYR A 20 -0.85 -0.12 -9.73
N GLU A 21 -1.03 -0.97 -10.74
CA GLU A 21 -0.05 -1.12 -11.80
C GLU A 21 -0.16 0.04 -12.79
N CYS A 22 0.96 0.66 -13.11
CA CYS A 22 1.04 1.80 -14.00
C CYS A 22 2.10 1.57 -15.09
N TRP A 23 1.88 2.20 -16.23
CA TRP A 23 2.82 2.21 -17.34
C TRP A 23 3.39 3.62 -17.49
N ASP A 24 4.69 3.72 -17.75
CA ASP A 24 5.31 4.99 -18.07
C ASP A 24 4.75 5.48 -19.43
N GLU A 25 4.11 6.64 -19.42
CA GLU A 25 3.47 7.20 -20.63
C GLU A 25 4.48 7.48 -21.74
N LYS A 26 5.73 7.78 -21.38
CA LYS A 26 6.83 8.06 -22.32
C LYS A 26 7.48 6.77 -22.81
N ASP A 27 7.59 5.77 -21.93
CA ASP A 27 8.16 4.46 -22.22
C ASP A 27 7.14 3.37 -21.87
N ARG A 28 6.20 3.10 -22.77
CA ARG A 28 5.11 2.11 -22.59
C ARG A 28 5.57 0.69 -22.27
N ARG A 29 6.88 0.43 -22.20
CA ARG A 29 7.49 -0.84 -21.78
C ARG A 29 7.82 -0.87 -20.30
N LYS A 30 8.00 0.30 -19.68
CA LYS A 30 8.38 0.42 -18.28
C LYS A 30 7.15 0.44 -17.40
N LYS A 31 7.06 -0.58 -16.56
CA LYS A 31 6.00 -0.76 -15.57
C LYS A 31 6.48 -0.31 -14.20
N PHE A 32 5.62 0.39 -13.48
CA PHE A 32 5.82 0.77 -12.08
C PHE A 32 4.52 0.57 -11.31
N TYR A 33 4.56 0.78 -10.00
CA TYR A 33 3.41 0.62 -9.12
C TYR A 33 3.19 1.89 -8.31
N LYS A 34 1.93 2.26 -8.15
CA LYS A 34 1.49 3.37 -7.31
C LYS A 34 0.76 2.80 -6.10
N MET A 35 1.25 3.10 -4.91
CA MET A 35 0.62 2.72 -3.64
C MET A 35 -0.17 3.90 -3.10
N LEU A 36 -1.43 3.67 -2.74
CA LEU A 36 -2.26 4.61 -1.99
C LEU A 36 -2.26 4.18 -0.52
N ILE A 37 -1.63 4.99 0.31
CA ILE A 37 -1.43 4.74 1.74
C ILE A 37 -2.46 5.57 2.50
N PRO A 38 -3.33 4.94 3.30
CA PRO A 38 -4.35 5.66 4.06
C PRO A 38 -3.72 6.60 5.09
N VAL A 39 -4.24 7.81 5.21
CA VAL A 39 -3.86 8.78 6.24
C VAL A 39 -4.96 8.85 7.28
N PHE A 40 -4.59 8.66 8.53
CA PHE A 40 -5.50 8.70 9.68
C PHE A 40 -5.26 9.94 10.52
N GLU A 41 -6.34 10.60 10.93
CA GLU A 41 -6.29 11.64 11.96
C GLU A 41 -6.58 11.06 13.34
N SER A 42 -6.08 11.72 14.39
CA SER A 42 -6.27 11.27 15.76
C SER A 42 -7.76 11.15 16.10
N GLY A 43 -8.18 9.98 16.58
CA GLY A 43 -9.57 9.70 16.95
C GLY A 43 -10.49 9.36 15.77
N VAL A 44 -10.00 9.34 14.53
CA VAL A 44 -10.78 8.97 13.35
C VAL A 44 -10.50 7.53 12.94
N LEU A 45 -11.55 6.71 12.80
CA LEU A 45 -11.45 5.28 12.45
C LEU A 45 -11.44 5.01 10.95
N ILE A 46 -11.69 6.02 10.12
CA ILE A 46 -11.65 5.96 8.66
C ILE A 46 -10.52 6.86 8.15
N PRO A 47 -9.84 6.49 7.06
CA PRO A 47 -8.82 7.35 6.48
C PRO A 47 -9.45 8.63 5.91
N VAL A 48 -8.83 9.77 6.21
CA VAL A 48 -9.30 11.08 5.73
C VAL A 48 -8.78 11.42 4.34
N SER A 49 -7.68 10.78 3.92
CA SER A 49 -7.07 10.92 2.60
C SER A 49 -6.14 9.75 2.30
N ASN A 50 -5.51 9.77 1.12
CA ASN A 50 -4.45 8.84 0.75
C ASN A 50 -3.18 9.60 0.37
N ARG A 51 -2.04 9.15 0.89
CA ARG A 51 -0.71 9.54 0.40
C ARG A 51 -0.29 8.59 -0.71
N GLU A 52 0.35 9.13 -1.74
CA GLU A 52 0.88 8.33 -2.84
C GLU A 52 2.36 7.97 -2.62
N TYR A 53 2.73 6.75 -3.00
CA TYR A 53 4.12 6.31 -3.07
C TYR A 53 4.37 5.49 -4.35
N ILE A 54 5.45 5.80 -5.06
CA ILE A 54 5.79 5.17 -6.33
C ILE A 54 6.87 4.11 -6.10
N CYS A 55 6.58 2.88 -6.50
CA CYS A 55 7.49 1.73 -6.46
C CYS A 55 7.89 1.33 -7.88
N LYS A 56 9.17 1.04 -8.10
CA LYS A 56 9.68 0.62 -9.42
C LYS A 56 9.35 -0.84 -9.75
N ASN A 57 9.09 -1.66 -8.73
CA ASN A 57 8.78 -3.06 -8.89
C ASN A 57 7.92 -3.54 -7.71
N ILE A 58 7.35 -4.74 -7.83
CA ILE A 58 6.42 -5.25 -6.84
C ILE A 58 7.09 -5.58 -5.49
N LYS A 59 8.39 -5.91 -5.50
CA LYS A 59 9.13 -6.20 -4.26
C LYS A 59 9.26 -4.95 -3.39
N GLU A 60 9.40 -3.78 -4.01
CA GLU A 60 9.36 -2.50 -3.29
C GLU A 60 8.02 -2.26 -2.61
N CYS A 61 6.89 -2.64 -3.22
CA CYS A 61 5.57 -2.51 -2.59
C CYS A 61 5.46 -3.36 -1.32
N TYR A 62 5.93 -4.61 -1.38
CA TYR A 62 5.98 -5.51 -0.23
C TYR A 62 6.83 -4.93 0.89
N ASN A 63 8.08 -4.58 0.59
CA ASN A 63 9.04 -4.05 1.57
C ASN A 63 8.52 -2.75 2.21
N TYR A 64 7.97 -1.85 1.40
CA TYR A 64 7.48 -0.57 1.91
C TYR A 64 6.25 -0.74 2.80
N THR A 65 5.37 -1.68 2.47
CA THR A 65 4.25 -2.07 3.36
C THR A 65 4.77 -2.58 4.70
N GLN A 66 5.80 -3.43 4.71
CA GLN A 66 6.40 -3.91 5.97
C GLN A 66 6.93 -2.74 6.81
N THR A 67 7.66 -1.81 6.20
CA THR A 67 8.17 -0.61 6.88
C THR A 67 7.05 0.26 7.46
N LEU A 68 5.93 0.43 6.74
CA LEU A 68 4.79 1.17 7.29
C LEU A 68 4.18 0.48 8.52
N LEU A 69 4.17 -0.85 8.54
CA LEU A 69 3.63 -1.62 9.66
C LEU A 69 4.58 -1.66 10.88
N GLU A 70 5.81 -1.17 10.75
CA GLU A 70 6.70 -0.93 11.90
C GLU A 70 6.24 0.27 12.74
N ASP A 71 5.46 1.19 12.16
CA ASP A 71 4.78 2.25 12.91
C ASP A 71 3.50 1.70 13.57
N ASP A 72 3.53 1.56 14.89
CA ASP A 72 2.41 1.07 15.69
C ASP A 72 1.14 1.91 15.52
N THR A 73 1.26 3.23 15.36
CA THR A 73 0.11 4.12 15.18
C THR A 73 -0.59 3.80 13.88
N PHE A 74 0.17 3.73 12.79
CA PHE A 74 -0.36 3.37 11.47
C PHE A 74 -0.93 1.94 11.48
N ARG A 75 -0.17 0.97 11.99
CA ARG A 75 -0.56 -0.44 12.05
C ARG A 75 -1.86 -0.64 12.83
N LEU A 76 -2.03 0.01 13.98
CA LEU A 76 -3.25 -0.10 14.78
C LEU A 76 -4.45 0.55 14.10
N ALA A 77 -4.28 1.76 13.54
CA ALA A 77 -5.33 2.48 12.84
C ALA A 77 -5.83 1.70 11.61
N VAL A 78 -4.91 1.23 10.77
CA VAL A 78 -5.28 0.46 9.57
C VAL A 78 -5.91 -0.87 9.93
N SER A 79 -5.45 -1.54 10.98
CA SER A 79 -6.02 -2.79 11.45
C SER A 79 -7.44 -2.62 12.01
N ALA A 80 -7.71 -1.50 12.70
CA ALA A 80 -9.06 -1.15 13.15
C ALA A 80 -9.99 -0.86 11.97
N TRP A 81 -9.52 -0.08 10.99
CA TRP A 81 -10.29 0.25 9.79
C TRP A 81 -10.59 -0.99 8.94
N VAL A 82 -9.61 -1.82 8.61
CA VAL A 82 -9.82 -3.01 7.76
C VAL A 82 -10.80 -4.01 8.39
N ARG A 83 -10.88 -4.09 9.72
CA ARG A 83 -11.83 -4.96 10.43
C ARG A 83 -13.26 -4.43 10.52
N SER A 84 -13.50 -3.15 10.21
CA SER A 84 -14.85 -2.58 10.25
C SER A 84 -15.67 -2.86 8.99
N TRP A 85 -15.12 -3.61 8.02
CA TRP A 85 -15.73 -3.96 6.74
C TRP A 85 -15.76 -5.48 6.52
#